data_AF-A0A0E3GT14-F1
#
_entry.id   AF-A0A0E3GT14-F1
#
_cell.length_a   1.000
_cell.length_b   1.000
_cell.length_c   1.000
_cell.angle_alpha   90.00
_cell.angle_beta   90.00
_cell.angle_gamma   90.00
#
_symmetry.space_group_name_H-M   'P 1'
#
loop_
_entity.id
_entity.type
_entity.pdbx_description
1 polymer ?
#
loop_
_entity_poly.entity_id
_entity_poly.type
_entity_poly.pdbx_seq_one_letter_code
_entity_poly.pdbx_strand_id
1 'polypeptide(L)'
;MRKSNIGMITSAIIPAFTIVYQPIWLLGLIITSIASTKLFDPNFKDSIYSPNFRKNTSIYLLVLSILEGITGFGAGPQTSGIISTLTFNLLNRGNSLELHLVLIIPLALFFILHTVSGVGSLILSKGIKNPILFKYIIPIVWIMMYLVVVYLDLYYFL
;
A
#
# COMPACT_ATOMS: atom_id res chain seq x y z
N MET A 1 29.46 -12.56 -19.87
CA MET A 1 28.31 -13.13 -19.15
C MET A 1 27.03 -12.65 -19.81
N ARG A 2 26.24 -13.56 -20.39
CA ARG A 2 25.03 -13.23 -21.15
C ARG A 2 23.95 -12.80 -20.15
N LYS A 3 23.63 -11.51 -20.07
CA LYS A 3 22.54 -11.00 -19.22
C LYS A 3 21.26 -11.74 -19.62
N SER A 4 20.57 -12.31 -18.63
CA SER A 4 19.31 -13.01 -18.85
C SER A 4 18.30 -12.05 -19.50
N ASN A 5 17.93 -12.32 -20.75
CA ASN A 5 16.90 -11.56 -21.46
C ASN A 5 15.57 -11.57 -20.70
N ILE A 6 15.33 -12.57 -19.85
CA ILE A 6 14.13 -12.69 -19.02
C ILE A 6 14.06 -11.56 -17.99
N GLY A 7 15.18 -11.22 -17.33
CA GLY A 7 15.21 -10.15 -16.32
C GLY A 7 14.91 -8.78 -16.90
N MET A 8 15.43 -8.51 -18.10
CA MET A 8 15.20 -7.27 -18.85
C MET A 8 13.76 -7.21 -19.41
N ILE A 9 13.21 -8.36 -19.82
CA ILE A 9 11.82 -8.46 -20.28
C ILE A 9 10.87 -8.27 -19.09
N THR A 10 11.13 -8.88 -17.93
CA THR A 10 10.32 -8.65 -16.71
C THR A 10 10.42 -7.20 -16.22
N SER A 11 11.61 -6.60 -16.26
CA SER A 11 11.82 -5.21 -15.86
C SER A 11 11.34 -4.19 -16.89
N ALA A 12 11.05 -4.59 -18.13
CA ALA A 12 10.45 -3.72 -19.14
C ALA A 12 8.92 -3.89 -19.21
N ILE A 13 8.43 -5.11 -18.98
CA ILE A 13 7.01 -5.43 -18.98
C ILE A 13 6.31 -4.85 -17.75
N ILE A 14 6.91 -4.95 -16.55
CA ILE A 14 6.29 -4.44 -15.33
C ILE A 14 6.10 -2.90 -15.42
N PRO A 15 7.10 -2.10 -15.84
CA PRO A 15 6.91 -0.67 -16.03
C PRO A 15 5.98 -0.30 -17.19
N ALA A 16 6.01 -1.05 -18.30
CA ALA A 16 5.10 -0.82 -19.42
C ALA A 16 3.62 -1.03 -19.03
N PHE A 17 3.34 -2.01 -18.16
CA PHE A 17 2.02 -2.13 -17.54
C PHE A 17 1.75 -1.00 -16.53
N THR A 18 2.77 -0.51 -15.80
CA THR A 18 2.61 0.61 -14.85
C THR A 18 2.50 2.00 -15.49
N ILE A 19 2.75 2.17 -16.79
CA ILE A 19 2.55 3.47 -17.49
C ILE A 19 1.20 3.48 -18.21
N VAL A 20 0.73 2.33 -18.71
CA VAL A 20 -0.50 2.23 -19.50
C VAL A 20 -1.75 1.94 -18.64
N TYR A 21 -1.61 1.34 -17.44
CA TYR A 21 -2.74 0.93 -16.57
C TYR A 21 -2.96 1.77 -15.31
N GLN A 22 -2.29 2.91 -15.17
CA GLN A 22 -2.60 3.91 -14.14
C GLN A 22 -3.84 4.67 -14.63
N PRO A 23 -5.10 4.29 -14.30
CA PRO A 23 -5.51 3.79 -12.98
C PRO A 23 -6.74 2.86 -13.02
N ILE A 24 -6.77 1.79 -13.82
CA ILE A 24 -7.97 0.90 -13.86
C ILE A 24 -8.20 0.23 -12.49
N TRP A 25 -7.11 -0.12 -11.81
CA TRP A 25 -7.17 -0.67 -10.46
C TRP A 25 -7.62 0.37 -9.42
N LEU A 26 -7.26 1.65 -9.61
CA LEU A 26 -7.73 2.78 -8.79
C LEU A 26 -9.23 3.02 -8.98
N LEU A 27 -9.71 2.95 -10.22
CA LEU A 27 -11.14 2.98 -10.54
C LEU A 27 -11.87 1.79 -9.90
N GLY A 28 -11.29 0.59 -9.96
CA GLY A 28 -11.79 -0.57 -9.25
C GLY A 28 -11.84 -0.36 -7.73
N LEU A 29 -10.82 0.27 -7.14
CA LEU A 29 -10.75 0.59 -5.72
C LEU A 29 -11.83 1.61 -5.35
N ILE A 30 -11.99 2.70 -6.13
CA ILE A 30 -13.02 3.72 -5.92
C ILE A 30 -14.43 3.13 -6.04
N ILE A 31 -14.68 2.36 -7.11
CA ILE A 31 -15.98 1.73 -7.36
C ILE A 31 -16.32 0.73 -6.26
N THR A 32 -15.40 -0.17 -5.90
CA THR A 32 -15.65 -1.16 -4.83
C THR A 32 -15.83 -0.50 -3.48
N SER A 33 -15.13 0.60 -3.21
CA SER A 33 -15.20 1.28 -1.92
C SER A 33 -16.47 2.11 -1.74
N ILE A 34 -16.91 2.78 -2.81
CA ILE A 34 -18.15 3.58 -2.81
C ILE A 34 -19.39 2.68 -2.96
N ALA A 35 -19.31 1.61 -3.75
CA ALA A 35 -20.43 0.69 -3.94
C ALA A 35 -20.61 -0.30 -2.78
N SER A 36 -19.54 -0.63 -2.04
CA SER A 36 -19.61 -1.59 -0.94
C SER A 36 -20.07 -0.92 0.36
N THR A 37 -21.35 -0.58 0.40
CA THR A 37 -22.02 -0.09 1.61
C THR A 37 -21.84 -1.05 2.79
N LYS A 38 -21.70 -2.36 2.55
CA LYS A 38 -21.50 -3.39 3.58
C LYS A 38 -20.10 -3.34 4.22
N LEU A 39 -19.06 -3.07 3.43
CA LEU A 39 -17.67 -3.06 3.94
C LEU A 39 -17.45 -1.89 4.92
N PHE A 40 -18.15 -0.78 4.69
CA PHE A 40 -18.07 0.45 5.48
C PHE A 40 -19.28 0.66 6.41
N ASP A 41 -20.13 -0.36 6.59
CA ASP A 41 -21.22 -0.30 7.56
C ASP A 41 -20.78 -0.96 8.88
N PRO A 42 -20.75 -0.20 10.00
CA PRO A 42 -20.27 -0.71 11.27
C PRO A 42 -21.14 -1.81 11.87
N ASN A 43 -22.36 -2.03 11.36
CA ASN A 43 -23.24 -3.09 11.83
C ASN A 43 -22.90 -4.47 11.26
N PHE A 44 -22.02 -4.53 10.24
CA PHE A 44 -21.60 -5.79 9.65
C PHE A 44 -20.33 -6.32 10.31
N LYS A 45 -20.33 -7.64 10.59
CA LYS A 45 -19.21 -8.35 11.21
C LYS A 45 -17.94 -8.30 10.36
N ASP A 46 -18.10 -8.31 9.04
CA ASP A 46 -17.01 -8.29 8.07
C ASP A 46 -16.67 -6.87 7.59
N SER A 47 -17.13 -5.85 8.32
CA SER A 47 -16.76 -4.46 8.03
C SER A 47 -15.30 -4.18 8.34
N ILE A 48 -14.78 -3.12 7.72
CA ILE A 48 -13.44 -2.62 8.01
C ILE A 48 -13.26 -2.24 9.49
N TYR A 49 -14.34 -1.94 10.22
CA TYR A 49 -14.27 -1.53 11.63
C TYR A 49 -14.17 -2.70 12.61
N SER A 50 -14.20 -3.94 12.10
CA SER A 50 -14.09 -5.14 12.92
C SER A 50 -12.69 -5.32 13.52
N PRO A 51 -12.56 -5.92 14.72
CA PRO A 51 -11.26 -6.26 15.30
C PRO A 51 -10.44 -7.20 14.42
N ASN A 52 -11.11 -8.13 13.71
CA ASN A 52 -10.44 -9.09 12.82
C ASN A 52 -9.77 -8.36 11.64
N PHE A 53 -10.45 -7.39 11.03
CA PHE A 53 -9.87 -6.59 9.95
C PHE A 53 -8.63 -5.82 10.42
N ARG A 54 -8.67 -5.22 11.63
CA ARG A 54 -7.50 -4.54 12.23
C ARG A 54 -6.33 -5.48 12.44
N LYS A 55 -6.57 -6.67 12.99
CA LYS A 55 -5.53 -7.68 13.22
C LYS A 55 -4.88 -8.09 11.89
N ASN A 56 -5.68 -8.32 10.86
CA ASN A 56 -5.14 -8.72 9.55
C ASN A 56 -4.31 -7.59 8.93
N THR A 57 -4.85 -6.37 8.90
CA THR A 57 -4.14 -5.20 8.38
C THR A 57 -2.85 -4.89 9.15
N SER A 58 -2.79 -5.10 10.48
CA SER A 58 -1.54 -4.93 11.23
C SER A 58 -0.47 -5.96 10.87
N ILE A 59 -0.86 -7.20 10.55
CA ILE A 59 0.09 -8.23 10.11
C ILE A 59 0.64 -7.89 8.73
N TYR A 60 -0.21 -7.49 7.79
CA TYR A 60 0.22 -7.03 6.48
C TYR A 60 1.17 -5.83 6.59
N LEU A 61 0.84 -4.86 7.43
CA LEU A 61 1.69 -3.72 7.71
C LEU A 61 3.04 -4.12 8.29
N LEU A 62 3.07 -5.03 9.27
CA LEU A 62 4.32 -5.49 9.86
C LEU A 62 5.25 -6.07 8.79
N VAL A 63 4.72 -6.95 7.93
CA VAL A 63 5.50 -7.54 6.84
C VAL A 63 5.99 -6.47 5.86
N LEU A 64 5.09 -5.60 5.41
CA LEU A 64 5.43 -4.55 4.45
C LEU A 64 6.45 -3.55 5.02
N SER A 65 6.35 -3.17 6.29
CA SER A 65 7.31 -2.28 6.96
C SER A 65 8.69 -2.91 7.10
N ILE A 66 8.77 -4.22 7.36
CA ILE A 66 10.06 -4.92 7.38
C ILE A 66 10.68 -4.91 5.98
N LEU A 67 9.89 -5.21 4.95
CA LEU A 67 10.36 -5.20 3.56
C LEU A 67 10.78 -3.80 3.10
N GLU A 68 9.99 -2.78 3.43
CA GLU A 68 10.29 -1.37 3.15
C GLU A 68 11.58 -0.95 3.85
N GLY A 69 11.78 -1.33 5.11
CA GLY A 69 13.01 -1.03 5.85
C GLY A 69 14.23 -1.69 5.21
N ILE A 70 14.16 -2.99 4.89
CA ILE A 70 15.28 -3.72 4.25
C ILE A 70 15.63 -3.08 2.90
N THR A 71 14.62 -2.78 2.08
CA THR A 71 14.83 -2.19 0.75
C THR A 71 15.29 -0.73 0.83
N GLY A 72 14.82 0.05 1.80
CA GLY A 72 15.26 1.42 2.08
C GLY A 72 16.73 1.47 2.52
N PHE A 73 17.13 0.61 3.46
CA PHE A 73 18.54 0.44 3.82
C PHE A 73 19.37 -0.04 2.64
N GLY A 74 18.82 -0.89 1.77
CA GLY A 74 19.49 -1.34 0.55
C GLY A 74 19.70 -0.23 -0.48
N ALA A 75 18.80 0.75 -0.55
CA ALA A 75 18.87 1.89 -1.46
C ALA A 75 19.81 3.02 -0.96
N GLY A 76 20.03 3.08 0.35
CA GLY A 76 20.83 4.11 1.01
C GLY A 76 22.31 4.09 0.62
N PRO A 77 22.94 5.25 0.36
CA PRO A 77 24.33 5.32 -0.14
C PRO A 77 25.37 4.80 0.86
N GLN A 78 25.07 4.84 2.16
CA GLN A 78 25.97 4.39 3.22
C GLN A 78 25.69 2.95 3.68
N THR A 79 24.46 2.47 3.46
CA THR A 79 23.95 1.21 4.01
C THR A 79 23.82 0.10 2.96
N SER A 80 23.80 0.44 1.67
CA SER A 80 23.61 -0.50 0.56
C SER A 80 24.66 -1.62 0.54
N GLY A 81 25.91 -1.34 0.93
CA GLY A 81 26.98 -2.33 0.96
C GLY A 81 26.72 -3.48 1.95
N ILE A 82 26.12 -3.15 3.10
CA ILE A 82 25.76 -4.13 4.14
C ILE A 82 24.65 -5.04 3.60
N ILE A 83 23.57 -4.45 3.08
CA ILE A 83 22.42 -5.20 2.57
C ILE A 83 22.79 -6.03 1.34
N SER A 84 23.58 -5.48 0.41
CA SER A 84 24.05 -6.22 -0.76
C SER A 84 24.88 -7.43 -0.33
N THR A 85 25.73 -7.31 0.69
CA THR A 85 26.51 -8.44 1.20
C THR A 85 25.62 -9.49 1.86
N LEU A 86 24.70 -9.09 2.74
CA LEU A 86 23.77 -9.99 3.45
C LEU A 86 22.83 -10.74 2.51
N THR A 87 22.51 -10.13 1.37
CA THR A 87 21.60 -10.70 0.36
C THR A 87 22.33 -11.33 -0.81
N PHE A 88 23.65 -11.55 -0.72
CA PHE A 88 24.47 -12.13 -1.78
C PHE A 88 24.31 -11.40 -3.13
N ASN A 89 24.33 -10.07 -3.10
CA ASN A 89 24.14 -9.14 -4.21
C ASN A 89 22.75 -9.17 -4.89
N LEU A 90 21.75 -9.85 -4.31
CA LEU A 90 20.36 -9.79 -4.80
C LEU A 90 19.80 -8.36 -4.66
N LEU A 91 19.99 -7.75 -3.49
CA LEU A 91 19.58 -6.38 -3.18
C LEU A 91 20.79 -5.44 -3.27
N ASN A 92 21.24 -5.19 -4.50
CA ASN A 92 22.14 -4.05 -4.77
C ASN A 92 21.35 -2.74 -4.74
N ARG A 93 22.05 -1.61 -4.68
CA ARG A 93 21.44 -0.28 -4.54
C ARG A 93 20.32 0.02 -5.55
N GLY A 94 20.48 -0.39 -6.81
CA GLY A 94 19.46 -0.19 -7.85
C GLY A 94 18.22 -1.04 -7.61
N ASN A 95 18.40 -2.35 -7.45
CA ASN A 95 17.29 -3.28 -7.18
C ASN A 95 16.54 -2.92 -5.88
N SER A 96 17.29 -2.52 -4.86
CA SER A 96 16.72 -2.09 -3.58
C SER A 96 15.87 -0.82 -3.73
N LEU A 97 16.33 0.15 -4.53
CA LEU A 97 15.57 1.37 -4.79
C LEU A 97 14.27 1.06 -5.55
N GLU A 98 14.34 0.25 -6.60
CA GLU A 98 13.14 -0.15 -7.36
C GLU A 98 12.12 -0.86 -6.48
N LEU A 99 12.56 -1.84 -5.69
CA LEU A 99 11.69 -2.57 -4.76
C LEU A 99 11.14 -1.67 -3.66
N HIS A 100 11.95 -0.75 -3.12
CA HIS A 100 11.52 0.20 -2.10
C HIS A 100 10.36 1.06 -2.61
N LEU A 101 10.49 1.64 -3.81
CA LEU A 101 9.45 2.45 -4.42
C LEU A 101 8.17 1.63 -4.70
N VAL A 102 8.31 0.41 -5.24
CA VAL A 102 7.16 -0.48 -5.48
C VAL A 102 6.41 -0.83 -4.19
N LEU A 103 7.09 -0.86 -3.04
CA LEU A 103 6.48 -1.15 -1.75
C LEU A 103 5.69 0.03 -1.16
N ILE A 104 5.91 1.27 -1.61
CA ILE A 104 5.24 2.46 -1.06
C ILE A 104 3.73 2.39 -1.25
N ILE A 105 3.25 2.08 -2.46
CA ILE A 105 1.82 1.99 -2.78
C ILE A 105 1.06 0.96 -1.91
N PRO A 106 1.47 -0.33 -1.84
CA PRO A 106 0.80 -1.29 -0.99
C PRO A 106 0.94 -0.96 0.50
N LEU A 107 2.10 -0.46 0.95
CA LEU A 107 2.28 -0.04 2.34
C LEU A 107 1.31 1.10 2.71
N ALA A 108 1.18 2.10 1.85
CA ALA A 108 0.25 3.21 2.04
C ALA A 108 -1.21 2.74 2.09
N LEU A 109 -1.61 1.81 1.20
CA LEU A 109 -2.95 1.24 1.20
C LEU A 109 -3.28 0.61 2.55
N PHE A 110 -2.43 -0.31 3.02
CA PHE A 110 -2.65 -1.01 4.29
C PHE A 110 -2.54 -0.07 5.49
N PHE A 111 -1.65 0.93 5.44
CA PHE A 111 -1.49 1.93 6.50
C PHE A 111 -2.77 2.76 6.66
N ILE A 112 -3.32 3.25 5.56
CA ILE A 112 -4.55 4.03 5.55
C ILE A 112 -5.73 3.16 5.99
N LEU A 113 -5.88 1.94 5.45
CA LEU A 113 -6.96 1.03 5.85
C LEU A 113 -6.90 0.68 7.35
N HIS A 114 -5.70 0.42 7.88
CA HIS A 114 -5.51 0.14 9.30
C HIS A 114 -5.87 1.35 10.17
N THR A 115 -5.40 2.54 9.78
CA THR A 115 -5.66 3.79 10.49
C THR A 115 -7.15 4.11 10.49
N VAL A 116 -7.79 4.01 9.33
CA VAL A 116 -9.23 4.27 9.14
C VAL A 116 -10.09 3.30 9.94
N SER A 117 -9.72 2.02 9.94
CA SER A 117 -10.37 1.02 10.78
C SER A 117 -10.22 1.34 12.28
N GLY A 118 -9.02 1.70 12.72
CA GLY A 118 -8.73 2.06 14.11
C GLY A 118 -9.50 3.30 14.56
N VAL A 119 -9.44 4.38 13.77
CA VAL A 119 -10.17 5.63 14.02
C VAL A 119 -11.68 5.38 14.02
N GLY A 120 -12.21 4.66 13.03
CA GLY A 120 -13.64 4.34 12.98
C GLY A 120 -14.09 3.54 14.19
N SER A 121 -13.32 2.54 14.63
CA SER A 121 -13.62 1.79 15.85
C SER A 121 -13.57 2.64 17.11
N LEU A 122 -12.68 3.62 17.19
CA LEU A 122 -12.58 4.55 18.32
C LEU A 122 -13.77 5.53 18.34
N ILE A 123 -14.23 5.98 17.18
CA ILE A 123 -15.44 6.80 17.06
C ILE A 123 -16.67 5.99 17.51
N LEU A 124 -16.79 4.73 17.10
CA LEU A 124 -17.86 3.82 17.53
C LEU A 124 -17.83 3.58 19.04
N SER A 125 -16.66 3.39 19.64
CA SER A 125 -16.55 3.18 21.09
C SER A 125 -16.96 4.40 21.91
N LYS A 126 -16.93 5.60 21.32
CA LYS A 126 -17.48 6.84 21.90
C LYS A 126 -18.99 6.99 21.70
N GLY A 127 -19.68 6.00 21.14
CA GLY A 127 -21.13 6.00 20.94
C GLY A 127 -21.61 6.75 19.70
N ILE A 128 -20.72 7.25 18.85
CA ILE A 128 -21.08 7.91 17.59
C ILE A 128 -21.43 6.83 16.57
N LYS A 129 -22.71 6.78 16.14
CA LYS A 129 -23.24 5.76 15.21
C LYS A 129 -23.77 6.33 13.91
N ASN A 130 -23.31 7.51 13.50
CA ASN A 130 -23.82 8.20 12.31
C ASN A 130 -23.52 7.39 11.02
N PRO A 131 -24.53 6.83 10.32
CA PRO A 131 -24.29 6.00 9.14
C PRO A 131 -23.61 6.76 8.00
N ILE A 132 -23.86 8.07 7.87
CA ILE A 132 -23.26 8.91 6.83
C ILE A 132 -21.75 9.01 7.04
N LEU A 133 -21.33 9.17 8.30
CA LEU A 133 -19.92 9.24 8.68
C LEU A 133 -19.18 7.96 8.25
N PHE A 134 -19.72 6.80 8.61
CA PHE A 134 -19.05 5.52 8.38
C PHE A 134 -19.16 5.04 6.93
N LYS A 135 -20.29 5.28 6.24
CA LYS A 135 -20.52 4.80 4.86
C LYS A 135 -19.99 5.71 3.77
N TYR A 136 -19.77 7.00 4.06
CA TYR A 136 -19.38 7.97 3.03
C TYR A 136 -18.19 8.81 3.43
N ILE A 137 -18.25 9.51 4.57
CA ILE A 137 -17.20 10.48 4.93
C ILE A 137 -15.86 9.78 5.14
N ILE A 138 -15.82 8.76 6.00
CA ILE A 138 -14.61 7.97 6.25
C ILE A 138 -14.09 7.35 4.93
N PRO A 139 -14.95 6.69 4.12
CA PRO A 139 -14.62 6.21 2.78
C PRO A 139 -13.92 7.22 1.87
N ILE A 140 -14.51 8.39 1.73
CA ILE A 140 -14.00 9.45 0.85
C ILE A 140 -12.64 9.94 1.35
N VAL A 141 -12.51 10.20 2.66
CA VAL A 141 -11.27 10.69 3.24
C VAL A 141 -10.12 9.71 3.00
N TRP A 142 -10.35 8.41 3.20
CA TRP A 142 -9.26 7.45 3.01
C TRP A 142 -8.87 7.26 1.55
N ILE A 143 -9.85 7.27 0.63
CA ILE A 143 -9.58 7.23 -0.82
C ILE A 143 -8.73 8.45 -1.19
N MET A 144 -9.12 9.65 -0.76
CA MET A 144 -8.36 10.87 -1.04
C MET A 144 -6.93 10.81 -0.50
N MET A 145 -6.73 10.35 0.73
CA MET A 145 -5.39 10.15 1.29
C MET A 145 -4.57 9.17 0.45
N TYR A 146 -5.19 8.07 0.02
CA TYR A 146 -4.51 7.05 -0.79
C TYR A 146 -4.12 7.59 -2.17
N LEU A 147 -5.02 8.33 -2.83
CA LEU A 147 -4.76 8.98 -4.11
C LEU A 147 -3.61 9.98 -4.03
N VAL A 148 -3.51 10.73 -2.93
CA VAL A 148 -2.38 11.66 -2.72
C VAL A 148 -1.06 10.90 -2.64
N VAL A 149 -0.99 9.78 -1.89
CA VAL A 149 0.24 8.99 -1.80
C VAL A 149 0.61 8.38 -3.14
N VAL A 150 -0.35 7.80 -3.86
CA VAL A 150 -0.12 7.25 -5.20
C VAL A 150 0.37 8.34 -6.16
N TYR A 151 -0.24 9.52 -6.14
CA TYR A 151 0.20 10.64 -6.97
C TYR A 151 1.65 11.04 -6.68
N LEU A 152 2.01 11.18 -5.39
CA LEU A 152 3.37 11.55 -4.98
C LEU A 152 4.40 10.48 -5.35
N ASP A 153 4.05 9.21 -5.20
CA ASP A 153 4.92 8.08 -5.56
C ASP A 153 5.12 7.99 -7.08
N LEU A 154 4.05 8.12 -7.86
CA LEU A 154 4.15 8.12 -9.32
C LEU A 154 4.88 9.36 -9.86
N TYR A 155 4.75 10.51 -9.20
CA TYR A 155 5.48 11.72 -9.57
C TYR A 155 7.00 11.54 -9.47
N TYR A 156 7.49 10.66 -8.61
CA TYR A 156 8.93 10.32 -8.57
C TYR A 156 9.43 9.71 -9.89
N PHE A 157 8.56 9.04 -10.65
CA PHE A 157 8.91 8.35 -11.89
C PHE A 157 8.69 9.20 -13.17
N LEU A 158 8.15 10.42 -13.03
CA LEU A 158 7.88 11.37 -14.13
C LEU A 158 9.00 12.40 -14.26
#